data_AF-A0A958WJA9-F1
#
_entry.id   AF-A0A958WJA9-F1
#
_cell.length_a   1.000
_cell.length_b   1.000
_cell.length_c   1.000
_cell.angle_alpha   90.00
_cell.angle_beta   90.00
_cell.angle_gamma   90.00
#
_symmetry.space_group_name_H-M   'P 1'
#
loop_
_entity.id
_entity.type
_entity.pdbx_description
1 polymer ?
#
loop_
_entity_poly.entity_id
_entity_poly.type
_entity_poly.pdbx_seq_one_letter_code
_entity_poly.pdbx_strand_id
1 'polypeptide(L)'
;MGFAEIDANYLSDAELFTTLIKLSAELMWVREFTHEDVVWIGASSNLKKFGIHAHKTRQQFWYDNIHPKDLREASSGYNAALNDPLATNHVREYRFKGVGKKWHYIRDKVCFVRDKNGKPIR
;
A
#
# COMPACT_ATOMS: atom_id res chain seq x y z
N MET A 1 -3.42 -3.69 18.77
CA MET A 1 -2.69 -2.56 18.15
C MET A 1 -3.65 -1.39 18.14
N GLY A 2 -3.33 -0.30 18.83
CA GLY A 2 -4.17 0.90 18.85
C GLY A 2 -4.07 1.61 17.51
N PHE A 3 -5.20 1.86 16.87
CA PHE A 3 -5.27 2.83 15.77
C PHE A 3 -5.06 4.23 16.36
N ALA A 4 -4.46 5.13 15.60
CA ALA A 4 -4.45 6.54 15.98
C ALA A 4 -5.90 7.04 16.00
N GLU A 5 -6.35 7.59 17.13
CA GLU A 5 -7.58 8.36 17.20
C GLU A 5 -7.27 9.76 16.65
N ILE A 6 -7.70 10.02 15.42
CA ILE A 6 -7.67 11.36 14.81
C ILE A 6 -9.11 11.83 14.71
N ASP A 7 -9.37 13.04 15.22
CA ASP A 7 -10.62 13.73 14.95
C ASP A 7 -10.68 14.07 13.45
N ALA A 8 -11.73 13.56 12.79
CA ALA A 8 -11.94 13.71 11.37
C ALA A 8 -12.03 15.17 10.91
N ASN A 9 -12.34 16.10 11.81
CA ASN A 9 -12.34 17.54 11.53
C ASN A 9 -10.96 18.07 11.11
N TYR A 10 -9.87 17.38 11.49
CA TYR A 10 -8.52 17.73 11.09
C TYR A 10 -8.06 17.04 9.80
N LEU A 11 -8.82 16.06 9.28
CA LEU A 11 -8.45 15.33 8.06
C LEU A 11 -8.67 16.15 6.77
N SER A 12 -9.41 17.25 6.83
CA SER A 12 -9.52 18.20 5.70
C SER A 12 -8.33 19.14 5.57
N ASP A 13 -7.43 19.17 6.56
CA ASP A 13 -6.21 19.95 6.51
C ASP A 13 -5.15 19.20 5.70
N ALA A 14 -4.99 19.61 4.44
CA ALA A 14 -4.03 19.03 3.52
C ALA A 14 -2.56 19.16 4.02
N GLU A 15 -2.26 20.21 4.79
CA GLU A 15 -0.92 20.43 5.34
C GLU A 15 -0.63 19.46 6.48
N LEU A 16 -1.59 19.27 7.39
CA LEU A 16 -1.49 18.26 8.44
C LEU A 16 -1.37 16.85 7.86
N PHE A 17 -2.24 16.49 6.90
CA PHE A 17 -2.19 15.18 6.24
C PHE A 17 -0.83 14.92 5.60
N THR A 18 -0.32 15.90 4.85
CA THR A 18 1.00 15.81 4.21
C THR A 18 2.12 15.67 5.25
N THR A 19 2.01 16.37 6.38
CA THR A 19 2.99 16.32 7.47
C THR A 19 3.02 14.94 8.13
N LEU A 20 1.86 14.36 8.44
CA LEU A 20 1.77 13.01 9.00
C LEU A 20 2.37 11.95 8.06
N ILE A 21 2.10 12.05 6.75
CA ILE A 21 2.72 11.16 5.75
C ILE A 21 4.24 11.31 5.75
N LYS A 22 4.77 12.53 5.74
CA LYS A 22 6.22 12.78 5.77
C LYS A 22 6.85 12.19 7.03
N LEU A 23 6.20 12.33 8.18
CA LEU A 23 6.68 11.82 9.48
C LEU A 23 6.61 10.30 9.58
N SER A 24 5.66 9.65 8.91
CA SER A 24 5.55 8.18 8.92
C SER A 24 6.82 7.50 8.39
N ALA A 25 7.56 8.18 7.51
CA ALA A 25 8.68 7.62 6.76
C ALA A 25 8.35 6.31 5.99
N GLU A 26 7.06 5.99 5.82
CA GLU A 26 6.58 4.83 5.08
C GLU A 26 6.34 5.19 3.61
N LEU A 27 6.29 4.17 2.75
CA LEU A 27 5.67 4.27 1.44
C LEU A 27 4.28 3.68 1.57
N MET A 28 3.27 4.51 1.38
CA MET A 28 1.86 4.14 1.42
C MET A 28 1.32 4.03 0.00
N TRP A 29 0.27 3.24 -0.15
CA TRP A 29 -0.46 3.11 -1.38
C TRP A 29 -1.96 3.01 -1.10
N VAL A 30 -2.76 3.53 -2.03
CA VAL A 30 -4.21 3.48 -1.96
C VAL A 30 -4.73 2.99 -3.29
N ARG A 31 -5.60 1.99 -3.27
CA ARG A 31 -6.28 1.47 -4.45
C ARG A 31 -7.77 1.58 -4.25
N GLU A 32 -8.48 2.20 -5.17
CA GLU A 32 -9.94 2.10 -5.21
C GLU A 32 -10.30 0.98 -6.18
N PHE A 33 -11.13 0.02 -5.77
CA PHE A 33 -11.48 -1.12 -6.64
C PHE A 33 -12.39 -0.75 -7.82
N THR A 34 -12.88 0.48 -7.86
CA THR A 34 -13.57 1.09 -9.00
C THR A 34 -12.63 1.58 -10.09
N HIS A 35 -11.33 1.72 -9.79
CA HIS A 35 -10.31 2.23 -10.70
C HIS A 35 -9.15 1.21 -10.83
N GLU A 36 -8.45 1.23 -11.96
CA GLU A 36 -7.27 0.35 -12.15
C GLU A 36 -6.00 0.88 -11.47
N ASP A 37 -5.97 2.18 -11.19
CA ASP A 37 -4.80 2.88 -10.69
C ASP A 37 -4.62 2.73 -9.18
N VAL A 38 -3.36 2.57 -8.80
CA VAL A 38 -2.87 2.68 -7.42
C VAL A 38 -2.25 4.05 -7.24
N VAL A 39 -2.69 4.77 -6.22
CA VAL A 39 -2.11 6.04 -5.80
C VAL A 39 -0.97 5.77 -4.83
N TRP A 40 0.21 6.33 -5.09
CA TRP A 40 1.40 6.16 -4.24
C TRP A 40 1.68 7.44 -3.46
N ILE A 41 1.94 7.27 -2.16
CA ILE A 41 2.04 8.37 -1.21
C ILE A 41 3.25 8.11 -0.30
N GLY A 42 4.15 9.07 -0.17
CA GLY A 42 5.30 8.94 0.73
C GLY A 42 6.35 10.00 0.50
N ALA A 43 7.40 9.98 1.31
CA ALA A 43 8.53 10.87 1.14
C ALA A 43 9.19 10.67 -0.24
N SER A 44 9.65 11.77 -0.86
CA SER A 44 10.26 11.73 -2.19
C SER A 44 11.46 10.78 -2.28
N SER A 45 12.18 10.57 -1.18
CA SER A 45 13.27 9.58 -1.08
C SER A 45 12.77 8.15 -1.22
N ASN A 46 11.63 7.80 -0.60
CA ASN A 46 11.03 6.46 -0.70
C ASN A 46 10.46 6.21 -2.10
N LEU A 47 9.74 7.19 -2.67
CA LEU A 47 9.22 7.09 -4.04
C LEU A 47 10.36 6.84 -5.04
N LYS A 48 11.45 7.60 -4.92
CA LYS A 48 12.66 7.41 -5.74
C LYS A 48 13.32 6.05 -5.51
N LYS A 49 13.45 5.61 -4.24
CA LYS A 49 14.05 4.31 -3.90
C LYS A 49 13.32 3.15 -4.58
N PHE A 50 12.00 3.21 -4.65
CA PHE A 50 11.14 2.16 -5.20
C PHE A 50 10.74 2.38 -6.66
N GLY A 51 11.28 3.41 -7.33
CA GLY A 51 11.07 3.62 -8.77
C GLY A 51 9.67 4.13 -9.12
N ILE A 52 9.00 4.78 -8.17
CA ILE A 52 7.68 5.37 -8.37
C ILE A 52 7.87 6.80 -8.90
N HIS A 53 7.64 6.95 -10.21
CA HIS A 53 7.83 8.22 -10.93
C HIS A 53 6.53 8.98 -11.20
N ALA A 54 5.38 8.33 -11.03
CA ALA A 54 4.06 8.91 -11.20
C ALA A 54 3.23 8.70 -9.93
N HIS A 55 2.35 9.65 -9.62
CA HIS A 55 1.43 9.54 -8.49
C HIS A 55 0.43 8.40 -8.63
N LYS A 56 0.16 7.96 -9.87
CA LYS A 56 -0.70 6.82 -10.21
C LYS A 56 0.04 5.84 -11.09
N THR A 57 -0.02 4.56 -10.76
CA THR A 57 0.46 3.46 -11.62
C THR A 57 -0.50 2.28 -11.56
N ARG A 58 -0.42 1.37 -12.54
CA ARG A 58 -1.12 0.09 -12.45
C ARG A 58 -0.54 -0.77 -11.34
N GLN A 59 -1.40 -1.52 -10.64
CA GLN A 59 -0.98 -2.48 -9.61
C GLN A 59 0.09 -3.46 -10.11
N GLN A 60 0.05 -3.83 -11.39
CA GLN A 60 1.00 -4.75 -12.02
C GLN A 60 2.47 -4.31 -11.86
N PHE A 61 2.75 -2.99 -11.89
CA PHE A 61 4.08 -2.44 -11.67
C PHE A 61 4.69 -2.98 -10.36
N TRP A 62 3.90 -3.07 -9.30
CA TRP A 62 4.39 -3.52 -8.01
C TRP A 62 4.71 -5.02 -8.04
N TYR A 63 3.80 -5.83 -8.59
CA TYR A 63 3.99 -7.27 -8.73
C TYR A 63 5.21 -7.64 -9.58
N ASP A 64 5.46 -6.90 -10.66
CA ASP A 64 6.61 -7.12 -11.56
C ASP A 64 7.96 -6.89 -10.86
N ASN A 65 7.97 -6.15 -9.74
CA ASN A 65 9.16 -5.85 -8.96
C ASN A 65 9.26 -6.68 -7.68
N ILE A 66 8.31 -7.57 -7.37
CA ILE A 66 8.48 -8.55 -6.29
C ILE A 66 9.49 -9.61 -6.73
N HIS A 67 10.36 -10.04 -5.82
CA HIS A 67 11.33 -11.10 -6.10
C HIS A 67 10.59 -12.38 -6.55
N PRO A 68 11.01 -13.04 -7.65
CA PRO A 68 10.25 -14.16 -8.24
C PRO A 68 9.94 -15.31 -7.28
N LYS A 69 10.85 -15.59 -6.33
CA LYS A 69 10.64 -16.62 -5.29
C LYS A 69 9.57 -16.24 -4.25
N ASP A 70 9.27 -14.96 -4.11
CA ASP A 70 8.35 -14.44 -3.09
C ASP A 70 6.98 -14.11 -3.71
N LEU A 71 6.92 -13.89 -5.04
CA LEU A 71 5.74 -13.41 -5.77
C LEU A 71 4.50 -14.28 -5.56
N ARG A 72 4.64 -15.61 -5.69
CA ARG A 72 3.50 -16.53 -5.58
C ARG A 72 2.85 -16.46 -4.20
N GLU A 73 3.67 -16.43 -3.17
CA GLU A 73 3.22 -16.38 -1.79
C GLU A 73 2.63 -15.01 -1.42
N ALA A 74 3.27 -13.93 -1.87
CA ALA A 74 2.77 -12.58 -1.65
C ALA A 74 1.41 -12.34 -2.34
N SER A 75 1.26 -12.76 -3.60
CA SER A 75 0.02 -12.56 -4.35
C SER A 75 -1.11 -13.45 -3.86
N SER A 76 -0.85 -14.73 -3.56
CA SER A 76 -1.88 -15.63 -3.04
C SER A 76 -2.35 -15.23 -1.65
N GLY A 77 -1.45 -14.81 -0.76
CA GLY A 77 -1.80 -14.31 0.57
C GLY A 77 -2.67 -13.05 0.50
N TYR A 78 -2.29 -12.08 -0.35
CA TYR A 78 -3.09 -10.88 -0.59
C TYR A 78 -4.47 -11.22 -1.16
N ASN A 79 -4.54 -12.07 -2.18
CA ASN A 79 -5.81 -12.44 -2.82
C ASN A 79 -6.74 -13.22 -1.87
N ALA A 80 -6.20 -14.10 -1.03
CA ALA A 80 -6.97 -14.81 -0.02
C ALA A 80 -7.59 -13.84 0.98
N ALA A 81 -6.80 -12.89 1.50
CA ALA A 81 -7.31 -11.88 2.43
C ALA A 81 -8.30 -10.91 1.77
N LEU A 82 -8.07 -10.55 0.51
CA LEU A 82 -8.97 -9.68 -0.24
C LEU A 82 -10.36 -10.32 -0.40
N ASN A 83 -10.40 -11.61 -0.68
CA ASN A 83 -11.63 -12.39 -0.92
C ASN A 83 -12.33 -12.86 0.37
N ASP A 84 -11.67 -12.80 1.53
CA ASP A 84 -12.30 -13.06 2.81
C ASP A 84 -13.07 -11.82 3.29
N PRO A 85 -14.42 -11.86 3.39
CA PRO A 85 -15.22 -10.71 3.80
C PRO A 85 -14.98 -10.30 5.26
N LEU A 86 -14.40 -11.19 6.09
CA LEU A 86 -14.08 -10.91 7.49
C LEU A 86 -12.65 -10.36 7.67
N ALA A 87 -11.79 -10.49 6.66
CA ALA A 87 -10.43 -9.98 6.75
C ALA A 87 -10.42 -8.46 6.64
N THR A 88 -9.95 -7.82 7.72
CA THR A 88 -9.79 -6.36 7.82
C THR A 88 -8.39 -5.88 7.48
N ASN A 89 -7.40 -6.77 7.55
CA ASN A 89 -6.01 -6.44 7.25
C ASN A 89 -5.24 -7.65 6.69
N HIS A 90 -4.10 -7.37 6.08
CA HIS A 90 -3.14 -8.36 5.62
C HIS A 90 -1.72 -7.83 5.82
N VAL A 91 -0.79 -8.71 6.20
CA VAL A 91 0.63 -8.34 6.33
C VAL A 91 1.47 -9.40 5.64
N ARG A 92 2.43 -8.96 4.83
CA ARG A 92 3.41 -9.84 4.19
C ARG A 92 4.78 -9.20 4.17
N GLU A 93 5.79 -10.04 4.34
CA GLU A 93 7.19 -9.67 4.12
C GLU A 93 7.69 -10.32 2.83
N TYR A 94 8.37 -9.55 2.00
CA TYR A 94 8.95 -10.04 0.75
C TYR A 94 10.06 -9.09 0.28
N ARG A 95 10.84 -9.54 -0.70
CA ARG A 95 11.86 -8.72 -1.35
C ARG A 95 11.25 -7.96 -2.52
N PHE A 96 11.50 -6.66 -2.56
CA PHE A 96 11.11 -5.78 -3.65
C PHE A 96 12.34 -5.24 -4.38
N LYS A 97 12.26 -5.14 -5.71
CA LYS A 97 13.32 -4.63 -6.58
C LYS A 97 13.22 -3.11 -6.69
N GLY A 98 14.07 -2.41 -5.94
CA GLY A 98 14.17 -0.95 -6.04
C GLY A 98 15.01 -0.49 -7.23
N VAL A 99 15.18 0.84 -7.31
CA VAL A 99 16.05 1.49 -8.30
C VAL A 99 17.48 0.98 -8.18
N GLY A 100 18.15 0.82 -9.33
CA GLY A 100 19.48 0.23 -9.40
C GLY A 100 19.49 -1.29 -9.25
N LYS A 101 18.33 -1.96 -9.40
CA LYS A 101 18.14 -3.42 -9.32
C LYS A 101 18.53 -4.00 -7.95
N LYS A 102 18.47 -3.18 -6.89
CA LYS A 102 18.75 -3.61 -5.51
C LYS A 102 17.52 -4.26 -4.90
N TRP A 103 17.72 -5.35 -4.14
CA TRP A 103 16.66 -5.98 -3.39
C TRP A 103 16.51 -5.34 -2.02
N HIS A 104 15.27 -5.04 -1.63
CA HIS A 104 14.92 -4.52 -0.33
C HIS A 104 13.93 -5.47 0.34
N TYR A 105 14.20 -5.88 1.57
CA TYR A 105 13.19 -6.53 2.40
C TYR A 105 12.18 -5.47 2.83
N ILE A 106 10.92 -5.70 2.53
CA ILE A 106 9.82 -4.82 2.92
C ILE A 106 8.77 -5.60 3.68
N ARG A 107 8.10 -4.91 4.59
CA ARG A 107 6.92 -5.41 5.31
C ARG A 107 5.73 -4.61 4.82
N ASP A 108 4.95 -5.22 3.94
CA ASP A 108 3.74 -4.65 3.35
C ASP A 108 2.56 -4.91 4.29
N LYS A 109 1.83 -3.84 4.61
CA LYS A 109 0.67 -3.86 5.51
C LYS A 109 -0.52 -3.27 4.76
N VAL A 110 -1.59 -4.03 4.71
CA VAL A 110 -2.82 -3.67 4.01
C VAL A 110 -3.95 -3.57 5.02
N CYS A 111 -4.76 -2.52 4.90
CA CYS A 111 -6.03 -2.38 5.59
C CYS A 111 -7.13 -2.33 4.53
N PHE A 112 -8.11 -3.22 4.63
CA PHE A 112 -9.24 -3.26 3.70
C PHE A 112 -10.39 -2.42 4.22
N VAL A 113 -10.89 -1.51 3.40
CA VAL A 113 -12.18 -0.86 3.59
C VAL A 113 -13.19 -1.61 2.74
N ARG A 114 -14.29 -2.02 3.35
CA ARG A 114 -15.33 -2.84 2.72
C ARG A 114 -16.69 -2.14 2.78
N ASP A 115 -17.55 -2.43 1.82
CA ASP A 115 -18.95 -2.02 1.87
C ASP A 115 -19.74 -2.88 2.87
N LYS A 116 -21.04 -2.56 3.03
CA LYS A 116 -21.97 -3.28 3.91
C LYS A 116 -22.15 -4.77 3.57
N ASN A 117 -21.76 -5.20 2.37
CA ASN A 117 -21.86 -6.59 1.91
C ASN A 117 -20.51 -7.33 2.03
N GLY A 118 -19.47 -6.68 2.60
CA GLY A 118 -18.13 -7.25 2.74
C GLY A 118 -17.26 -7.15 1.48
N LYS A 119 -17.73 -6.47 0.43
CA LYS A 119 -16.94 -6.27 -0.80
C LYS A 119 -15.88 -5.19 -0.57
N PRO A 120 -14.61 -5.42 -0.95
CA PRO A 120 -13.56 -4.42 -0.79
C PRO A 120 -13.81 -3.23 -1.73
N ILE A 121 -13.74 -2.03 -1.16
CA ILE A 121 -13.82 -0.75 -1.88
C ILE A 121 -12.47 -0.02 -1.91
N ARG A 122 -11.62 -0.24 -0.90
CA ARG A 122 -10.28 0.34 -0.79
C ARG A 122 -9.31 -0.53 -0.02
#